data_AF-A0A317ZPP0-F1
#
_entry.id   AF-A0A317ZPP0-F1
#
_cell.length_a   1.000
_cell.length_b   1.000
_cell.length_c   1.000
_cell.angle_alpha   90.00
_cell.angle_beta   90.00
_cell.angle_gamma   90.00
#
_symmetry.space_group_name_H-M   'P 1'
#
loop_
_entity.id
_entity.type
_entity.pdbx_description
1 polymer ?
#
loop_
_entity_poly.entity_id
_entity_poly.type
_entity_poly.pdbx_seq_one_letter_code
_entity_poly.pdbx_strand_id
1 'polypeptide(L)'
;MHNGDLNITKAGTVIDGQDIRGLVKISAPNVTIKNSVIRGRALTGVAPLINNLGGQSGLKIVDTELFPSTASPYAMGIYGYNFTATRVNIHGVIDSVHLTGGNVVIEKSWLHNNLHYSSDPNHGGSPSHDDSIQIQKGDNIKVVNNNISGAFNSGIQITQDTGKVSNFTFTGNYANGGGCTVNIAEKSYGPVQGVKIADNTFGRDTKVSNCAIIAKSTTKIDLARNYYVPDKTLVSVHKG
;
A
#
# COMPACT_ATOMS: atom_id res chain seq x y z
N MET A 1 16.91 19.62 6.69
CA MET A 1 16.59 19.41 5.27
C MET A 1 17.79 18.76 4.60
N HIS A 2 17.59 17.66 3.89
CA HIS A 2 18.59 16.92 3.12
C HIS A 2 18.22 16.97 1.62
N ASN A 3 19.17 17.34 0.77
CA ASN A 3 18.99 17.35 -0.68
C ASN A 3 19.80 16.20 -1.30
N GLY A 4 19.13 15.35 -2.07
CA GLY A 4 19.74 14.20 -2.71
C GLY A 4 19.23 12.85 -2.20
N ASP A 5 19.58 11.82 -2.95
CA ASP A 5 19.19 10.44 -2.65
C ASP A 5 20.06 9.89 -1.51
N LEU A 6 19.44 9.14 -0.60
CA LEU A 6 20.08 8.48 0.54
C LEU A 6 20.18 6.98 0.27
N ASN A 7 21.38 6.41 0.39
CA ASN A 7 21.56 4.96 0.43
C ASN A 7 22.04 4.54 1.83
N ILE A 8 21.18 3.87 2.59
CA ILE A 8 21.45 3.49 3.97
C ILE A 8 22.15 2.14 4.00
N THR A 9 23.46 2.15 4.20
CA THR A 9 24.32 0.95 4.17
C THR A 9 24.79 0.48 5.54
N LYS A 10 24.52 1.25 6.60
CA LYS A 10 24.88 0.88 7.97
C LYS A 10 23.66 0.33 8.71
N ALA A 11 23.79 -0.87 9.26
CA ALA A 11 22.74 -1.49 10.07
C ALA A 11 22.43 -0.66 11.32
N GLY A 12 21.15 -0.62 11.72
CA GLY A 12 20.73 0.14 12.89
C GLY A 12 20.70 1.66 12.70
N THR A 13 20.89 2.16 11.48
CA THR A 13 20.82 3.60 11.21
C THR A 13 19.44 4.15 11.56
N VAL A 14 19.42 5.30 12.23
CA VAL A 14 18.20 6.04 12.55
C VAL A 14 18.20 7.36 11.79
N ILE A 15 17.17 7.56 10.96
CA ILE A 15 16.84 8.84 10.33
C ILE A 15 15.72 9.47 11.15
N ASP A 16 15.97 10.62 11.75
CA ASP A 16 15.05 11.30 12.67
C ASP A 16 14.97 12.79 12.33
N GLY A 17 13.76 13.34 12.25
CA GLY A 17 13.55 14.79 12.08
C GLY A 17 14.01 15.34 10.73
N GLN A 18 14.07 14.51 9.67
CA GLN A 18 14.60 14.94 8.37
C GLN A 18 13.49 15.33 7.40
N ASP A 19 13.74 16.39 6.63
CA ASP A 19 13.01 16.69 5.39
C ASP A 19 13.91 16.32 4.20
N ILE A 20 13.58 15.26 3.48
CA ILE A 20 14.42 14.63 2.45
C ILE A 20 13.84 14.92 1.07
N ARG A 21 14.60 15.64 0.23
CA ARG A 21 14.29 15.97 -1.17
C ARG A 21 15.00 15.04 -2.16
N GLY A 22 14.98 13.76 -1.85
CA GLY A 22 15.51 12.68 -2.67
C GLY A 22 14.91 11.35 -2.25
N LEU A 23 15.36 10.27 -2.89
CA LEU A 23 14.85 8.92 -2.66
C LEU A 23 15.66 8.23 -1.57
N VAL A 24 15.00 7.40 -0.75
CA VAL A 24 15.66 6.65 0.32
C VAL A 24 15.76 5.17 -0.04
N LYS A 25 16.96 4.67 -0.26
CA LYS A 25 17.25 3.25 -0.47
C LYS A 25 17.76 2.60 0.82
N ILE A 26 17.14 1.49 1.18
CA ILE A 26 17.53 0.67 2.33
C ILE A 26 18.42 -0.48 1.84
N SER A 27 19.69 -0.45 2.25
CA SER A 27 20.71 -1.45 1.92
C SER A 27 21.32 -2.10 3.16
N ALA A 28 20.71 -1.92 4.33
CA ALA A 28 21.12 -2.53 5.59
C ALA A 28 19.91 -2.84 6.49
N PRO A 29 20.02 -3.83 7.40
CA PRO A 29 18.93 -4.19 8.29
C PRO A 29 18.76 -3.22 9.47
N ASN A 30 17.61 -3.32 10.13
CA ASN A 30 17.25 -2.60 11.35
C ASN A 30 17.31 -1.07 11.23
N VAL A 31 17.06 -0.55 10.02
CA VAL A 31 16.96 0.89 9.80
C VAL A 31 15.65 1.41 10.38
N THR A 32 15.69 2.56 11.04
CA THR A 32 14.49 3.29 11.50
C THR A 32 14.44 4.65 10.83
N ILE A 33 13.31 4.97 10.22
CA ILE A 33 12.97 6.30 9.72
C ILE A 33 11.83 6.81 10.59
N LYS A 34 11.98 7.97 11.21
CA LYS A 34 10.92 8.54 12.04
C LYS A 34 10.86 10.06 12.03
N ASN A 35 9.69 10.61 12.37
CA ASN A 35 9.45 12.06 12.49
C ASN A 35 9.95 12.85 11.28
N SER A 36 9.80 12.30 10.08
CA SER A 36 10.45 12.80 8.87
C SER A 36 9.43 13.09 7.78
N VAL A 37 9.85 13.87 6.78
CA VAL A 37 9.12 14.10 5.53
C VAL A 37 10.02 13.63 4.40
N ILE A 38 9.54 12.73 3.56
CA ILE A 38 10.26 12.25 2.38
C ILE A 38 9.47 12.67 1.16
N ARG A 39 10.00 13.65 0.43
CA ARG A 39 9.32 14.23 -0.71
C ARG A 39 10.00 14.03 -2.06
N GLY A 40 11.08 13.25 -2.09
CA GLY A 40 11.72 12.86 -3.33
C GLY A 40 12.28 14.04 -4.13
N ARG A 41 12.69 13.72 -5.35
CA ARG A 41 13.12 14.65 -6.39
C ARG A 41 12.23 14.48 -7.62
N ALA A 42 12.43 15.32 -8.65
CA ALA A 42 11.81 15.08 -9.95
C ALA A 42 12.22 13.69 -10.49
N LEU A 43 11.23 12.97 -11.02
CA LEU A 43 11.35 11.60 -11.48
C LEU A 43 11.32 11.54 -13.01
N THR A 44 12.20 10.72 -13.59
CA THR A 44 12.25 10.42 -15.03
C THR A 44 11.90 8.95 -15.33
N GLY A 45 11.43 8.22 -14.32
CA GLY A 45 11.05 6.82 -14.39
C GLY A 45 10.58 6.35 -13.01
N VAL A 46 9.84 5.23 -12.98
CA VAL A 46 9.20 4.70 -11.76
C VAL A 46 10.21 4.60 -10.62
N ALA A 47 9.89 5.26 -9.50
CA ALA A 47 10.77 5.28 -8.35
C ALA A 47 9.97 5.44 -7.05
N PRO A 48 10.27 4.62 -6.03
CA PRO A 48 9.67 4.78 -4.72
C PRO A 48 10.42 5.81 -3.87
N LEU A 49 9.67 6.56 -3.07
CA LEU A 49 10.22 7.46 -2.05
C LEU A 49 11.03 6.68 -1.00
N ILE A 50 10.58 5.48 -0.62
CA ILE A 50 11.34 4.52 0.18
C ILE A 50 11.45 3.19 -0.57
N ASN A 51 12.68 2.77 -0.88
CA ASN A 51 13.01 1.52 -1.54
C ASN A 51 13.60 0.51 -0.54
N ASN A 52 12.88 -0.58 -0.27
CA ASN A 52 13.37 -1.78 0.39
C ASN A 52 13.16 -3.04 -0.48
N LEU A 53 13.34 -2.94 -1.80
CA LEU A 53 13.25 -4.08 -2.73
C LEU A 53 14.28 -5.17 -2.40
N GLY A 54 15.40 -4.80 -1.79
CA GLY A 54 16.40 -5.73 -1.29
C GLY A 54 15.94 -6.54 -0.06
N GLY A 55 14.75 -6.28 0.48
CA GLY A 55 14.16 -7.06 1.55
C GLY A 55 14.90 -6.98 2.89
N GLN A 56 15.56 -5.86 3.17
CA GLN A 56 16.32 -5.71 4.42
C GLN A 56 15.37 -5.81 5.61
N SER A 57 15.74 -6.63 6.58
CA SER A 57 14.89 -6.93 7.72
C SER A 57 14.84 -5.79 8.73
N GLY A 58 13.73 -5.69 9.47
CA GLY A 58 13.61 -4.78 10.60
C GLY A 58 13.50 -3.30 10.24
N LEU A 59 13.15 -2.97 9.00
CA LEU A 59 12.86 -1.58 8.62
C LEU A 59 11.64 -1.07 9.38
N LYS A 60 11.78 0.06 10.08
CA LYS A 60 10.70 0.75 10.77
C LYS A 60 10.51 2.14 10.18
N ILE A 61 9.28 2.48 9.83
CA ILE A 61 8.89 3.80 9.32
C ILE A 61 7.78 4.31 10.22
N VAL A 62 8.04 5.36 10.99
CA VAL A 62 7.16 5.78 12.10
C VAL A 62 6.93 7.27 12.04
N ASP A 63 5.69 7.75 12.18
CA ASP A 63 5.41 9.20 12.22
C ASP A 63 6.06 9.96 11.04
N THR A 64 5.94 9.42 9.83
CA THR A 64 6.64 9.93 8.64
C THR A 64 5.66 10.23 7.53
N GLU A 65 5.82 11.38 6.88
CA GLU A 65 5.02 11.81 5.73
C GLU A 65 5.77 11.56 4.42
N LEU A 66 5.07 11.03 3.42
CA LEU A 66 5.59 10.72 2.09
C LEU A 66 4.69 11.33 1.00
N PHE A 67 5.24 12.21 0.17
CA PHE A 67 4.55 12.77 -1.00
C PHE A 67 5.54 13.39 -1.96
N PRO A 68 5.43 13.24 -3.29
CA PRO A 68 6.43 13.76 -4.20
C PRO A 68 6.39 15.29 -4.27
N SER A 69 7.57 15.91 -4.36
CA SER A 69 7.73 17.36 -4.56
C SER A 69 7.16 17.82 -5.90
N THR A 70 6.99 16.90 -6.85
CA THR A 70 6.36 17.12 -8.14
C THR A 70 5.52 15.90 -8.46
N ALA A 71 4.21 16.09 -8.66
CA ALA A 71 3.30 15.02 -9.06
C ALA A 71 3.83 14.33 -10.33
N SER A 72 3.83 13.01 -10.35
CA SER A 72 4.41 12.23 -11.43
C SER A 72 3.74 10.86 -11.52
N PRO A 73 3.51 10.32 -12.74
CA PRO A 73 3.06 8.93 -12.92
C PRO A 73 4.11 7.91 -12.45
N TYR A 74 5.32 8.36 -12.13
CA TYR A 74 6.41 7.51 -11.66
C TYR A 74 6.52 7.42 -10.14
N ALA A 75 5.79 8.26 -9.40
CA ALA A 75 5.97 8.40 -7.96
C ALA A 75 5.26 7.27 -7.20
N MET A 76 6.04 6.43 -6.53
CA MET A 76 5.54 5.41 -5.61
C MET A 76 5.91 5.79 -4.17
N GLY A 77 5.13 5.36 -3.18
CA GLY A 77 5.45 5.56 -1.77
C GLY A 77 6.55 4.60 -1.28
N ILE A 78 6.15 3.52 -0.63
CA ILE A 78 7.05 2.48 -0.12
C ILE A 78 7.03 1.28 -1.06
N TYR A 79 8.20 0.78 -1.47
CA TYR A 79 8.30 -0.40 -2.34
C TYR A 79 9.26 -1.42 -1.73
N GLY A 80 8.77 -2.63 -1.45
CA GLY A 80 9.57 -3.71 -0.87
C GLY A 80 8.79 -4.56 0.13
N TYR A 81 9.49 -5.10 1.13
CA TYR A 81 8.92 -5.98 2.15
C TYR A 81 9.79 -5.99 3.42
N ASN A 82 9.47 -6.83 4.43
CA ASN A 82 10.18 -6.89 5.73
C ASN A 82 10.20 -5.56 6.52
N PHE A 83 9.08 -4.85 6.58
CA PHE A 83 9.00 -3.56 7.27
C PHE A 83 7.73 -3.40 8.13
N THR A 84 7.80 -2.43 9.05
CA THR A 84 6.64 -1.91 9.77
C THR A 84 6.49 -0.42 9.49
N ALA A 85 5.32 -0.02 8.99
CA ALA A 85 4.93 1.37 8.80
C ALA A 85 3.83 1.72 9.82
N THR A 86 4.10 2.65 10.73
CA THR A 86 3.20 3.02 11.83
C THR A 86 2.96 4.52 11.81
N ARG A 87 1.68 4.94 11.76
CA ARG A 87 1.29 6.36 11.70
C ARG A 87 1.99 7.13 10.58
N VAL A 88 2.13 6.49 9.43
CA VAL A 88 2.62 7.19 8.24
C VAL A 88 1.48 7.94 7.56
N ASN A 89 1.82 9.05 6.91
CA ASN A 89 0.91 9.76 6.03
C ASN A 89 1.48 9.69 4.60
N ILE A 90 0.80 8.99 3.69
CA ILE A 90 1.25 8.84 2.31
C ILE A 90 0.18 9.38 1.38
N HIS A 91 0.57 10.35 0.54
CA HIS A 91 -0.33 10.96 -0.42
C HIS A 91 0.36 11.45 -1.69
N GLY A 92 -0.43 11.73 -2.72
CA GLY A 92 0.08 12.27 -3.98
C GLY A 92 1.03 11.33 -4.71
N VAL A 93 0.90 10.01 -4.52
CA VAL A 93 1.66 8.95 -5.20
C VAL A 93 0.70 8.03 -5.97
N ILE A 94 1.19 7.29 -6.97
CA ILE A 94 0.37 6.29 -7.69
C ILE A 94 0.00 5.15 -6.74
N ASP A 95 1.00 4.44 -6.22
CA ASP A 95 0.82 3.45 -5.17
C ASP A 95 1.43 3.93 -3.86
N SER A 96 0.66 3.88 -2.76
CA SER A 96 1.22 4.25 -1.45
C SER A 96 2.19 3.18 -0.95
N VAL A 97 1.85 1.91 -1.15
CA VAL A 97 2.70 0.77 -0.80
C VAL A 97 2.64 -0.32 -1.87
N HIS A 98 3.80 -0.73 -2.37
CA HIS A 98 3.95 -1.82 -3.33
C HIS A 98 4.76 -2.96 -2.70
N LEU A 99 4.13 -4.11 -2.48
CA LEU A 99 4.73 -5.27 -1.83
C LEU A 99 5.20 -6.33 -2.83
N THR A 100 6.47 -6.71 -2.70
CA THR A 100 7.14 -7.78 -3.45
C THR A 100 7.62 -8.91 -2.55
N GLY A 101 7.10 -9.00 -1.33
CA GLY A 101 7.41 -10.02 -0.34
C GLY A 101 6.57 -9.87 0.93
N GLY A 102 6.88 -10.70 1.92
CA GLY A 102 6.12 -10.82 3.17
C GLY A 102 6.66 -10.06 4.37
N ASN A 103 6.10 -10.37 5.55
CA ASN A 103 6.45 -9.80 6.85
C ASN A 103 6.31 -8.27 6.87
N VAL A 104 5.10 -7.81 6.59
CA VAL A 104 4.78 -6.38 6.52
C VAL A 104 3.66 -6.06 7.50
N VAL A 105 3.83 -4.97 8.24
CA VAL A 105 2.78 -4.37 9.06
C VAL A 105 2.61 -2.93 8.64
N ILE A 106 1.38 -2.53 8.28
CA ILE A 106 0.99 -1.16 8.03
C ILE A 106 -0.13 -0.85 9.00
N GLU A 107 0.12 0.02 9.97
CA GLU A 107 -0.84 0.30 11.04
C GLU A 107 -1.02 1.77 11.35
N LYS A 108 -2.25 2.13 11.76
CA LYS A 108 -2.59 3.48 12.26
C LYS A 108 -2.21 4.61 11.29
N SER A 109 -2.15 4.29 10.01
CA SER A 109 -1.61 5.16 8.96
C SER A 109 -2.75 5.74 8.11
N TRP A 110 -2.43 6.82 7.41
CA TRP A 110 -3.34 7.49 6.47
C TRP A 110 -2.74 7.40 5.07
N LEU A 111 -3.40 6.64 4.18
CA LEU A 111 -3.02 6.49 2.78
C LEU A 111 -4.13 7.13 1.96
N HIS A 112 -3.85 8.25 1.29
CA HIS A 112 -4.91 9.04 0.69
C HIS A 112 -4.47 9.83 -0.53
N ASN A 113 -5.45 10.28 -1.34
CA ASN A 113 -5.19 11.12 -2.51
C ASN A 113 -4.14 10.52 -3.44
N ASN A 114 -4.32 9.25 -3.82
CA ASN A 114 -3.53 8.64 -4.88
C ASN A 114 -3.57 9.53 -6.14
N LEU A 115 -2.45 9.60 -6.86
CA LEU A 115 -2.43 10.18 -8.18
C LEU A 115 -3.11 9.22 -9.16
N HIS A 116 -3.90 9.77 -10.07
CA HIS A 116 -4.49 9.01 -11.16
C HIS A 116 -4.29 9.78 -12.47
N TYR A 117 -3.74 9.11 -13.48
CA TYR A 117 -3.63 9.64 -14.83
C TYR A 117 -4.51 8.81 -15.75
N SER A 118 -5.35 9.47 -16.56
CA SER A 118 -6.17 8.79 -17.57
C SER A 118 -5.35 8.22 -18.73
N SER A 119 -4.15 8.74 -18.94
CA SER A 119 -3.16 8.22 -19.87
C SER A 119 -1.80 8.17 -19.18
N ASP A 120 -1.42 6.99 -18.72
CA ASP A 120 -0.19 6.72 -18.00
C ASP A 120 0.84 6.05 -18.93
N PRO A 121 2.02 6.65 -19.15
CA PRO A 121 3.06 6.04 -19.97
C PRO A 121 3.56 4.70 -19.42
N ASN A 122 3.48 4.45 -18.11
CA ASN A 122 3.85 3.17 -17.51
C ASN A 122 2.88 2.04 -17.86
N HIS A 123 1.68 2.39 -18.33
CA HIS A 123 0.65 1.46 -18.77
C HIS A 123 0.34 1.61 -20.27
N GLY A 124 1.32 2.03 -21.07
CA GLY A 124 1.17 2.12 -22.53
C GLY A 124 0.10 3.12 -22.97
N GLY A 125 -0.18 4.14 -22.16
CA GLY A 125 -1.18 5.16 -22.42
C GLY A 125 -2.59 4.83 -21.91
N SER A 126 -2.79 3.68 -21.26
CA SER A 126 -4.03 3.41 -20.51
C SER A 126 -4.04 4.14 -19.16
N PRO A 127 -5.19 4.19 -18.44
CA PRO A 127 -5.22 4.78 -17.10
C PRO A 127 -4.24 4.12 -16.12
N SER A 128 -3.76 4.90 -15.15
CA SER A 128 -2.92 4.42 -14.05
C SER A 128 -3.59 3.28 -13.29
N HIS A 129 -2.79 2.33 -12.81
CA HIS A 129 -3.21 1.33 -11.83
C HIS A 129 -2.88 1.82 -10.42
N ASP A 130 -3.53 2.90 -9.98
CA ASP A 130 -3.25 3.52 -8.68
C ASP A 130 -3.95 2.75 -7.55
N ASP A 131 -3.18 1.87 -6.91
CA ASP A 131 -3.59 1.07 -5.77
C ASP A 131 -3.01 1.66 -4.48
N SER A 132 -3.81 1.90 -3.43
CA SER A 132 -3.19 2.37 -2.18
C SER A 132 -2.20 1.33 -1.64
N ILE A 133 -2.55 0.04 -1.68
CA ILE A 133 -1.62 -1.07 -1.38
C ILE A 133 -1.71 -2.15 -2.47
N GLN A 134 -0.66 -2.32 -3.27
CA GLN A 134 -0.52 -3.43 -4.22
C GLN A 134 0.34 -4.56 -3.62
N ILE A 135 -0.09 -5.81 -3.79
CA ILE A 135 0.58 -7.01 -3.26
C ILE A 135 0.81 -8.03 -4.39
N GLN A 136 2.07 -8.15 -4.83
CA GLN A 136 2.43 -9.07 -5.91
C GLN A 136 2.82 -10.48 -5.45
N LYS A 137 3.36 -10.61 -4.23
CA LYS A 137 3.66 -11.86 -3.53
C LYS A 137 3.97 -11.57 -2.07
N GLY A 138 3.85 -12.56 -1.20
CA GLY A 138 4.28 -12.45 0.20
C GLY A 138 3.42 -13.22 1.19
N ASP A 139 4.00 -13.49 2.35
CA ASP A 139 3.31 -14.12 3.48
C ASP A 139 3.29 -13.15 4.69
N ASN A 140 2.30 -13.28 5.57
CA ASN A 140 2.23 -12.53 6.84
C ASN A 140 2.24 -11.00 6.60
N ILE A 141 1.14 -10.51 6.03
CA ILE A 141 0.92 -9.09 5.73
C ILE A 141 -0.28 -8.60 6.54
N LYS A 142 -0.08 -7.53 7.32
CA LYS A 142 -1.11 -6.99 8.22
C LYS A 142 -1.35 -5.51 7.92
N VAL A 143 -2.59 -5.17 7.63
CA VAL A 143 -3.07 -3.81 7.39
C VAL A 143 -4.13 -3.51 8.44
N VAL A 144 -3.75 -2.74 9.47
CA VAL A 144 -4.52 -2.65 10.72
C VAL A 144 -4.79 -1.21 11.14
N ASN A 145 -6.05 -0.86 11.42
CA ASN A 145 -6.45 0.44 11.97
C ASN A 145 -6.01 1.65 11.11
N ASN A 146 -5.98 1.51 9.80
CA ASN A 146 -5.63 2.58 8.87
C ASN A 146 -6.86 3.34 8.37
N ASN A 147 -6.63 4.53 7.83
CA ASN A 147 -7.56 5.24 6.96
C ASN A 147 -7.01 5.18 5.53
N ILE A 148 -7.73 4.54 4.61
CA ILE A 148 -7.30 4.32 3.22
C ILE A 148 -8.36 4.89 2.28
N SER A 149 -7.99 5.83 1.41
CA SER A 149 -8.97 6.47 0.53
C SER A 149 -8.35 7.04 -0.74
N GLY A 150 -9.17 7.39 -1.72
CA GLY A 150 -8.73 8.18 -2.86
C GLY A 150 -8.04 7.40 -3.98
N ALA A 151 -7.80 6.10 -3.83
CA ALA A 151 -7.44 5.24 -4.95
C ALA A 151 -8.58 5.16 -5.97
N PHE A 152 -8.26 5.29 -7.25
CA PHE A 152 -9.17 5.07 -8.36
C PHE A 152 -9.20 3.60 -8.77
N ASN A 153 -8.09 2.84 -8.66
CA ASN A 153 -8.07 1.43 -8.98
C ASN A 153 -8.56 0.55 -7.81
N SER A 154 -7.81 0.44 -6.71
CA SER A 154 -8.25 -0.26 -5.50
C SER A 154 -7.60 0.32 -4.24
N GLY A 155 -8.29 0.27 -3.09
CA GLY A 155 -7.63 0.54 -1.81
C GLY A 155 -6.58 -0.54 -1.49
N ILE A 156 -6.93 -1.81 -1.73
CA ILE A 156 -6.04 -2.96 -1.61
C ILE A 156 -6.17 -3.82 -2.87
N GLN A 157 -5.05 -4.06 -3.56
CA GLN A 157 -4.98 -4.96 -4.70
C GLN A 157 -4.02 -6.11 -4.41
N ILE A 158 -4.55 -7.30 -4.17
CA ILE A 158 -3.75 -8.53 -4.20
C ILE A 158 -3.75 -9.01 -5.65
N THR A 159 -2.60 -8.94 -6.32
CA THR A 159 -2.49 -9.39 -7.71
C THR A 159 -1.97 -10.81 -7.83
N GLN A 160 -1.02 -11.24 -6.99
CA GLN A 160 -0.23 -12.45 -7.22
C GLN A 160 0.47 -12.47 -8.59
N ASP A 161 1.10 -11.36 -9.03
CA ASP A 161 1.79 -11.34 -10.33
C ASP A 161 3.12 -12.10 -10.30
N THR A 162 3.83 -12.11 -9.16
CA THR A 162 5.20 -12.63 -9.06
C THR A 162 5.36 -13.78 -8.06
N GLY A 163 4.27 -14.20 -7.42
CA GLY A 163 4.27 -15.30 -6.47
C GLY A 163 2.99 -15.41 -5.66
N LYS A 164 2.92 -16.46 -4.83
CA LYS A 164 1.82 -16.67 -3.90
C LYS A 164 1.74 -15.57 -2.84
N VAL A 165 0.51 -15.28 -2.45
CA VAL A 165 0.17 -14.48 -1.28
C VAL A 165 -0.54 -15.38 -0.25
N SER A 166 -0.18 -15.22 1.02
CA SER A 166 -0.82 -15.93 2.13
C SER A 166 -0.80 -15.12 3.42
N ASN A 167 -1.67 -15.48 4.36
CA ASN A 167 -1.77 -14.89 5.70
C ASN A 167 -1.91 -13.36 5.65
N PHE A 168 -2.90 -12.90 4.88
CA PHE A 168 -3.25 -11.48 4.75
C PHE A 168 -4.33 -11.10 5.76
N THR A 169 -4.08 -10.06 6.55
CA THR A 169 -5.02 -9.52 7.54
C THR A 169 -5.35 -8.07 7.22
N PHE A 170 -6.63 -7.76 7.06
CA PHE A 170 -7.16 -6.41 6.90
C PHE A 170 -8.19 -6.15 8.00
N THR A 171 -7.81 -5.44 9.06
CA THR A 171 -8.70 -5.28 10.23
C THR A 171 -8.75 -3.90 10.84
N GLY A 172 -9.93 -3.47 11.29
CA GLY A 172 -10.10 -2.20 12.00
C GLY A 172 -9.92 -0.95 11.13
N ASN A 173 -9.83 -1.10 9.81
CA ASN A 173 -9.56 0.02 8.90
C ASN A 173 -10.86 0.77 8.54
N TYR A 174 -10.72 2.05 8.26
CA TYR A 174 -11.63 2.74 7.35
C TYR A 174 -11.05 2.66 5.94
N ALA A 175 -11.86 2.26 4.95
CA ALA A 175 -11.43 2.21 3.56
C ALA A 175 -12.51 2.66 2.58
N ASN A 176 -12.13 3.44 1.57
CA ASN A 176 -13.07 3.99 0.60
C ASN A 176 -12.43 4.18 -0.78
N GLY A 177 -13.23 4.17 -1.83
CA GLY A 177 -12.72 4.28 -3.21
C GLY A 177 -12.35 2.95 -3.85
N GLY A 178 -11.77 3.04 -5.04
CA GLY A 178 -11.46 1.93 -5.94
C GLY A 178 -12.60 1.53 -6.86
N GLY A 179 -12.33 0.62 -7.80
CA GLY A 179 -13.35 -0.14 -8.51
C GLY A 179 -14.13 -1.00 -7.52
N CYS A 180 -13.38 -1.83 -6.80
CA CYS A 180 -13.76 -2.38 -5.51
C CYS A 180 -12.66 -2.03 -4.50
N THR A 181 -13.01 -1.78 -3.23
CA THR A 181 -12.00 -1.29 -2.27
C THR A 181 -10.92 -2.33 -1.99
N VAL A 182 -11.29 -3.61 -1.83
CA VAL A 182 -10.37 -4.74 -1.69
C VAL A 182 -10.60 -5.70 -2.85
N ASN A 183 -9.58 -5.86 -3.70
CA ASN A 183 -9.59 -6.78 -4.83
C ASN A 183 -8.59 -7.91 -4.60
N ILE A 184 -9.07 -9.15 -4.60
CA ILE A 184 -8.25 -10.35 -4.43
C ILE A 184 -8.26 -11.18 -5.71
N ALA A 185 -7.17 -11.09 -6.48
CA ALA A 185 -6.95 -11.88 -7.68
C ALA A 185 -6.05 -13.09 -7.38
N GLU A 186 -6.43 -14.26 -7.92
CA GLU A 186 -5.67 -15.51 -7.76
C GLU A 186 -4.56 -15.68 -8.82
N LYS A 187 -4.72 -15.06 -10.00
CA LYS A 187 -3.86 -15.29 -11.19
C LYS A 187 -3.55 -16.79 -11.40
N SER A 188 -2.32 -17.14 -11.77
CA SER A 188 -1.83 -18.50 -11.97
C SER A 188 -1.43 -19.21 -10.67
N TYR A 189 -1.43 -18.51 -9.54
CA TYR A 189 -0.94 -19.05 -8.26
C TYR A 189 -2.04 -19.68 -7.40
N GLY A 190 -3.30 -19.52 -7.81
CA GLY A 190 -4.46 -20.11 -7.16
C GLY A 190 -4.93 -19.33 -5.92
N PRO A 191 -5.76 -19.96 -5.07
CA PRO A 191 -6.44 -19.26 -3.98
C PRO A 191 -5.49 -18.74 -2.90
N VAL A 192 -5.72 -17.51 -2.45
CA VAL A 192 -4.97 -16.88 -1.36
C VAL A 192 -5.37 -17.55 -0.05
N GLN A 193 -4.39 -18.07 0.69
CA GLN A 193 -4.64 -18.82 1.93
C GLN A 193 -4.56 -17.89 3.15
N GLY A 194 -5.38 -18.14 4.17
CA GLY A 194 -5.32 -17.42 5.45
C GLY A 194 -5.73 -15.94 5.35
N VAL A 195 -6.72 -15.63 4.50
CA VAL A 195 -7.23 -14.26 4.37
C VAL A 195 -8.21 -13.97 5.51
N LYS A 196 -7.96 -12.89 6.25
CA LYS A 196 -8.86 -12.35 7.27
C LYS A 196 -9.21 -10.90 6.95
N ILE A 197 -10.50 -10.62 6.83
CA ILE A 197 -11.02 -9.26 6.64
C ILE A 197 -12.10 -9.04 7.69
N ALA A 198 -11.79 -8.26 8.73
CA ALA A 198 -12.73 -8.09 9.84
C ALA A 198 -12.71 -6.72 10.50
N ASP A 199 -13.82 -6.32 11.10
CA ASP A 199 -13.92 -5.09 11.91
C ASP A 199 -13.65 -3.80 11.11
N ASN A 200 -13.85 -3.80 9.79
CA ASN A 200 -13.60 -2.64 8.95
C ASN A 200 -14.87 -1.84 8.68
N THR A 201 -14.66 -0.55 8.43
CA THR A 201 -15.68 0.37 7.94
C THR A 201 -15.38 0.74 6.49
N PHE A 202 -16.35 0.56 5.60
CA PHE A 202 -16.19 0.87 4.18
C PHE A 202 -17.04 2.07 3.78
N GLY A 203 -16.45 3.00 3.02
CA GLY A 203 -17.24 3.99 2.29
C GLY A 203 -17.97 3.37 1.09
N ARG A 204 -18.75 4.19 0.39
CA ARG A 204 -19.54 3.77 -0.77
C ARG A 204 -19.04 4.36 -2.09
N ASP A 205 -17.89 5.03 -2.08
CA ASP A 205 -17.35 5.73 -3.27
C ASP A 205 -16.60 4.78 -4.20
N THR A 206 -17.08 3.54 -4.32
CA THR A 206 -16.55 2.53 -5.23
C THR A 206 -17.17 2.69 -6.61
N LYS A 207 -16.38 2.54 -7.69
CA LYS A 207 -16.91 2.64 -9.06
C LYS A 207 -17.91 1.52 -9.37
N VAL A 208 -17.67 0.32 -8.83
CA VAL A 208 -18.68 -0.74 -8.79
C VAL A 208 -19.53 -0.51 -7.55
N SER A 209 -20.83 -0.29 -7.74
CA SER A 209 -21.74 0.02 -6.63
C SER A 209 -21.63 -1.02 -5.52
N ASN A 210 -21.39 -0.53 -4.29
CA ASN A 210 -21.30 -1.33 -3.08
C ASN A 210 -20.30 -2.49 -3.17
N CYS A 211 -19.14 -2.26 -3.81
CA CYS A 211 -18.11 -3.30 -3.94
C CYS A 211 -16.96 -3.05 -2.96
N ALA A 212 -17.16 -3.36 -1.69
CA ALA A 212 -16.07 -3.23 -0.71
C ALA A 212 -15.02 -4.33 -0.90
N ILE A 213 -15.45 -5.55 -1.22
CA ILE A 213 -14.57 -6.72 -1.35
C ILE A 213 -15.00 -7.52 -2.57
N ILE A 214 -14.04 -7.86 -3.44
CA ILE A 214 -14.23 -8.80 -4.55
C ILE A 214 -13.18 -9.90 -4.50
N ALA A 215 -13.62 -11.14 -4.64
CA ALA A 215 -12.74 -12.31 -4.68
C ALA A 215 -13.42 -13.50 -5.37
N LYS A 216 -12.62 -14.43 -5.88
CA LYS A 216 -13.12 -15.76 -6.28
C LYS A 216 -13.53 -16.56 -5.05
N SER A 217 -14.58 -17.37 -5.18
CA SER A 217 -15.12 -18.20 -4.08
C SER A 217 -14.18 -19.31 -3.60
N THR A 218 -13.15 -19.60 -4.39
CA THR A 218 -12.05 -20.52 -4.06
C THR A 218 -11.10 -19.94 -3.01
N THR A 219 -10.95 -18.61 -2.95
CA THR A 219 -10.27 -17.92 -1.85
C THR A 219 -11.21 -17.82 -0.66
N LYS A 220 -10.88 -18.53 0.42
CA LYS A 220 -11.67 -18.52 1.66
C LYS A 220 -11.25 -17.33 2.52
N ILE A 221 -12.22 -16.46 2.81
CA ILE A 221 -12.03 -15.25 3.61
C ILE A 221 -12.72 -15.47 4.96
N ASP A 222 -11.96 -15.35 6.05
CA ASP A 222 -12.50 -15.15 7.40
C ASP A 222 -13.06 -13.72 7.47
N LEU A 223 -14.34 -13.60 7.13
CA LEU A 223 -15.07 -12.34 7.02
C LEU A 223 -15.93 -12.11 8.25
N ALA A 224 -15.71 -11.02 9.00
CA ALA A 224 -16.52 -10.72 10.17
C ALA A 224 -16.66 -9.21 10.42
N ARG A 225 -17.86 -8.74 10.76
CA ARG A 225 -18.09 -7.37 11.28
C ARG A 225 -17.54 -6.26 10.36
N ASN A 226 -17.75 -6.39 9.06
CA ASN A 226 -17.43 -5.35 8.09
C ASN A 226 -18.72 -4.63 7.69
N TYR A 227 -18.71 -3.31 7.76
CA TYR A 227 -19.92 -2.51 7.57
C TYR A 227 -19.67 -1.34 6.62
N TYR A 228 -20.67 -0.98 5.84
CA TYR A 228 -20.68 0.28 5.13
C TYR A 228 -21.02 1.45 6.06
N VAL A 229 -20.49 2.63 5.75
CA VAL A 229 -21.01 3.91 6.26
C VAL A 229 -21.81 4.62 5.17
N PRO A 230 -22.84 5.41 5.55
CA PRO A 230 -23.25 5.71 6.93
C PRO A 230 -24.23 4.70 7.56
N ASP A 231 -24.81 3.80 6.77
CA ASP A 231 -25.99 3.00 7.17
C ASP A 231 -25.70 1.72 7.98
N LYS A 232 -24.43 1.36 8.18
CA LYS A 232 -24.00 0.16 8.90
C LYS A 232 -24.52 -1.14 8.28
N THR A 233 -24.80 -1.14 6.98
CA THR A 233 -25.13 -2.39 6.28
C THR A 233 -23.92 -3.32 6.22
N LEU A 234 -24.16 -4.62 6.36
CA LEU A 234 -23.08 -5.61 6.30
C LEU A 234 -22.47 -5.68 4.90
N VAL A 235 -21.14 -5.71 4.85
CA VAL A 235 -20.38 -5.98 3.63
C VAL A 235 -20.44 -7.47 3.31
N SER A 236 -20.70 -7.78 2.04
CA SER A 236 -20.55 -9.11 1.47
C SER A 236 -19.39 -9.14 0.46
N VAL A 237 -18.93 -10.34 0.12
CA VAL A 237 -17.89 -10.53 -0.89
C VAL A 237 -18.56 -10.65 -2.26
N HIS A 238 -18.21 -9.75 -3.19
CA HIS A 238 -18.60 -9.85 -4.58
C HIS A 238 -17.84 -11.00 -5.25
N LYS A 239 -18.52 -11.69 -6.18
CA LYS A 239 -17.92 -12.76 -6.96
C LYS A 239 -16.99 -12.17 -8.02
N GLY A 240 -15.69 -12.49 -7.92
CA GLY A 240 -14.67 -12.19 -8.93
C GLY A 240 -14.32 -13.36 -9.84
#